data_AF-A0A1X7IEL4-F1
#
_entry.id   AF-A0A1X7IEL4-F1
#
_cell.length_a   1.000
_cell.length_b   1.000
_cell.length_c   1.000
_cell.angle_alpha   90.00
_cell.angle_beta   90.00
_cell.angle_gamma   90.00
#
_symmetry.space_group_name_H-M   'P 1'
#
loop_
_entity.id
_entity.type
_entity.pdbx_description
1 polymer ?
#
loop_
_entity_poly.entity_id
_entity_poly.type
_entity_poly.pdbx_seq_one_letter_code
_entity_poly.pdbx_strand_id
1 'polypeptide(L)'
;MQATRYLVALATACAISAFAFSSATHGKTVYSVPFDYKIFPSSSIYFTGKTPKEIDHLCKTGKHASNGDIAACEQRDFERLNSELNLTYSKLLKKTKETDEELKASGDPLAEPDFISAQDNWIKYRDSYCYAYVYAMGEASARYIYFWGCMKGITQDRIKQLEKFLDA
;
A
#
# COMPACT_ATOMS: atom_id res chain seq x y z
N MET A 1 17.75 82.45 -43.92
CA MET A 1 16.49 82.42 -43.16
C MET A 1 16.72 81.61 -41.89
N GLN A 2 16.70 82.29 -40.74
CA GLN A 2 16.68 81.71 -39.39
C GLN A 2 15.34 81.04 -39.12
N ALA A 3 15.34 79.94 -38.37
CA ALA A 3 14.54 79.80 -37.15
C ALA A 3 14.90 78.49 -36.43
N THR A 4 15.75 78.63 -35.42
CA THR A 4 15.89 77.77 -34.25
C THR A 4 14.52 77.47 -33.63
N ARG A 5 14.30 76.26 -33.07
CA ARG A 5 13.78 76.06 -31.70
C ARG A 5 13.44 74.61 -31.29
N TYR A 6 13.96 74.26 -30.11
CA TYR A 6 13.51 73.31 -29.07
C TYR A 6 13.75 71.79 -29.20
N LEU A 7 14.82 71.38 -28.49
CA LEU A 7 14.96 70.13 -27.76
C LEU A 7 13.74 69.86 -26.86
N VAL A 8 13.14 68.69 -27.00
CA VAL A 8 12.34 68.06 -25.93
C VAL A 8 12.97 66.71 -25.65
N ALA A 9 13.60 66.61 -24.47
CA ALA A 9 13.99 65.35 -23.88
C ALA A 9 12.74 64.63 -23.36
N LEU A 10 12.58 63.35 -23.70
CA LEU A 10 11.75 62.42 -22.94
C LEU A 10 12.42 61.05 -23.00
N ALA A 11 13.19 60.80 -21.94
CA ALA A 11 13.70 59.49 -21.58
C ALA A 11 12.52 58.52 -21.48
N THR A 12 12.40 57.59 -22.43
CA THR A 12 11.47 56.47 -22.31
C THR A 12 12.17 55.36 -21.52
N ALA A 13 11.65 55.16 -20.32
CA ALA A 13 12.20 54.32 -19.28
C ALA A 13 12.28 52.84 -19.69
N CYS A 14 13.39 52.25 -19.29
CA CYS A 14 13.58 50.81 -19.15
C CYS A 14 12.66 50.29 -18.03
N ALA A 15 11.57 49.61 -18.39
CA ALA A 15 10.76 48.74 -17.54
C ALA A 15 9.74 48.07 -18.48
N ILE A 16 9.72 46.76 -18.69
CA ILE A 16 9.02 45.83 -17.79
C ILE A 16 9.84 44.54 -17.69
N SER A 17 10.34 44.35 -16.47
CA SER A 17 10.97 43.17 -15.94
C SER A 17 10.02 41.96 -15.94
N ALA A 18 10.64 40.79 -16.08
CA ALA A 18 10.24 39.53 -15.46
C ALA A 18 8.80 39.04 -15.72
N PHE A 19 8.64 38.21 -16.76
CA PHE A 19 7.70 37.09 -16.64
C PHE A 19 8.16 36.25 -15.45
N ALA A 20 7.45 36.41 -14.34
CA ALA A 20 7.64 35.64 -13.12
C ALA A 20 7.58 34.15 -13.49
N PHE A 21 8.70 33.44 -13.31
CA PHE A 21 8.66 32.01 -13.08
C PHE A 21 7.90 31.80 -11.77
N SER A 22 6.58 31.72 -11.84
CA SER A 22 5.78 31.20 -10.74
C SER A 22 6.20 29.75 -10.56
N SER A 23 7.11 29.49 -9.62
CA SER A 23 7.38 28.15 -9.12
C SER A 23 6.05 27.59 -8.61
N ALA A 24 5.41 26.73 -9.41
CA ALA A 24 4.21 26.03 -9.00
C ALA A 24 4.57 25.14 -7.81
N THR A 25 4.29 25.63 -6.59
CA THR A 25 4.35 24.83 -5.39
C THR A 25 3.25 23.78 -5.50
N HIS A 26 3.62 22.56 -5.89
CA HIS A 26 2.69 21.44 -5.90
C HIS A 26 2.34 21.13 -4.43
N GLY A 27 1.08 21.38 -4.05
CA GLY A 27 0.60 21.09 -2.71
C GLY A 27 0.67 19.58 -2.45
N LYS A 28 1.28 19.18 -1.34
CA LYS A 28 1.34 17.77 -0.92
C LYS A 28 -0.06 17.27 -0.60
N THR A 29 -0.55 16.26 -1.33
CA THR A 29 -1.79 15.56 -0.95
C THR A 29 -1.51 14.42 0.04
N VAL A 30 -2.57 13.82 0.59
CA VAL A 30 -2.48 12.56 1.39
C VAL A 30 -1.80 11.42 0.62
N TYR A 31 -1.77 11.46 -0.72
CA TYR A 31 -1.10 10.46 -1.55
C TYR A 31 0.37 10.78 -1.81
N SER A 32 0.88 11.92 -1.32
CA SER A 32 2.28 12.33 -1.50
C SER A 32 3.18 11.98 -0.31
N VAL A 33 2.63 11.38 0.75
CA VAL A 33 3.36 11.00 1.97
C VAL A 33 3.61 9.49 2.05
N PRO A 34 4.65 9.05 2.79
CA PRO A 34 4.82 7.64 3.10
C PRO A 34 3.58 7.08 3.79
N PHE A 35 3.15 5.92 3.32
CA PHE A 35 2.08 5.15 3.92
C PHE A 35 2.67 4.08 4.85
N ASP A 36 2.11 3.92 6.05
CA ASP A 36 2.41 2.80 6.93
C ASP A 36 1.13 2.03 7.25
N TYR A 37 0.99 0.86 6.62
CA TYR A 37 -0.17 0.01 6.78
C TYR A 37 -0.33 -0.55 8.21
N LYS A 38 0.75 -0.59 9.01
CA LYS A 38 0.74 -1.18 10.36
C LYS A 38 0.04 -0.30 11.39
N ILE A 39 0.03 1.01 11.15
CA ILE A 39 -0.67 2.00 11.98
C ILE A 39 -1.94 2.53 11.31
N PHE A 40 -2.25 2.07 10.09
CA PHE A 40 -3.44 2.50 9.39
C PHE A 40 -4.71 1.94 10.06
N PRO A 41 -5.77 2.74 10.25
CA PRO A 41 -7.01 2.27 10.86
C PRO A 41 -7.58 1.06 10.12
N SER A 42 -8.16 0.11 10.86
CA SER A 42 -8.83 -1.05 10.25
C SER A 42 -9.97 -0.61 9.33
N SER A 43 -10.23 -1.41 8.29
CA SER A 43 -11.38 -1.21 7.38
C SER A 43 -12.71 -1.12 8.12
N SER A 44 -12.83 -1.78 9.29
CA SER A 44 -14.02 -1.72 10.15
C SER A 44 -14.37 -0.30 10.59
N ILE A 45 -13.37 0.56 10.82
CA ILE A 45 -13.57 1.96 11.20
C ILE A 45 -14.17 2.75 10.03
N TYR A 46 -13.69 2.50 8.80
CA TYR A 46 -14.22 3.11 7.58
C TYR A 46 -15.71 2.79 7.39
N PHE A 47 -16.13 1.57 7.73
CA PHE A 47 -17.51 1.11 7.60
C PHE A 47 -18.38 1.33 8.84
N THR A 48 -17.97 2.20 9.78
CA THR A 48 -18.75 2.49 10.98
C THR A 48 -20.17 2.94 10.60
N GLY A 49 -21.18 2.27 11.20
CA GLY A 49 -22.60 2.54 10.92
C GLY A 49 -23.18 1.82 9.70
N LYS A 50 -22.39 1.01 8.98
CA LYS A 50 -22.88 0.13 7.91
C LYS A 50 -23.13 -1.29 8.44
N THR A 51 -24.19 -1.92 7.97
CA THR A 51 -24.45 -3.34 8.19
C THR A 51 -23.54 -4.21 7.32
N PRO A 52 -23.25 -5.47 7.72
CA PRO A 52 -22.48 -6.40 6.89
C PRO A 52 -23.03 -6.56 5.47
N LYS A 53 -24.36 -6.54 5.30
CA LYS A 53 -25.00 -6.65 3.97
C LYS A 53 -24.73 -5.43 3.08
N GLU A 54 -24.74 -4.22 3.64
CA GLU A 54 -24.42 -3.00 2.90
C GLU A 54 -22.95 -2.98 2.48
N ILE A 55 -22.05 -3.36 3.38
CA ILE A 55 -20.61 -3.46 3.10
C ILE A 55 -20.39 -4.48 1.98
N ASP A 56 -20.97 -5.67 2.10
CA ASP A 56 -20.86 -6.70 1.08
C ASP A 56 -21.43 -6.25 -0.28
N HIS A 57 -22.57 -5.56 -0.29
CA HIS A 57 -23.14 -5.04 -1.53
C HIS A 57 -22.22 -4.02 -2.20
N LEU A 58 -21.68 -3.07 -1.43
CA LEU A 58 -20.72 -2.08 -1.92
C LEU A 58 -19.47 -2.77 -2.47
N CYS A 59 -18.85 -3.67 -1.71
CA CYS A 59 -17.59 -4.32 -2.11
C CYS A 59 -17.76 -5.31 -3.27
N LYS A 60 -18.91 -5.97 -3.40
CA LYS A 60 -19.18 -6.89 -4.51
C LYS A 60 -19.52 -6.18 -5.81
N THR A 61 -20.25 -5.06 -5.74
CA THR A 61 -20.78 -4.40 -6.94
C THR A 61 -19.96 -3.19 -7.38
N GLY A 62 -19.24 -2.54 -6.45
CA GLY A 62 -18.58 -1.26 -6.70
C GLY A 62 -19.53 -0.13 -7.09
N LYS A 63 -20.85 -0.33 -6.99
CA LYS A 63 -21.83 0.63 -7.49
C LYS A 63 -21.80 1.90 -6.65
N HIS A 64 -21.53 3.03 -7.30
CA HIS A 64 -21.34 4.35 -6.66
C HIS A 64 -20.17 4.41 -5.67
N ALA A 65 -19.23 3.47 -5.74
CA ALA A 65 -18.06 3.46 -4.88
C ALA A 65 -17.07 4.58 -5.27
N SER A 66 -16.61 5.32 -4.28
CA SER A 66 -15.43 6.18 -4.40
C SER A 66 -14.14 5.35 -4.39
N ASN A 67 -13.01 5.96 -4.74
CA ASN A 67 -11.71 5.29 -4.58
C ASN A 67 -11.42 4.90 -3.12
N GLY A 68 -11.93 5.66 -2.15
CA GLY A 68 -11.84 5.33 -0.73
C GLY A 68 -12.64 4.08 -0.38
N ASP A 69 -13.84 3.95 -0.93
CA ASP A 69 -14.70 2.77 -0.73
C ASP A 69 -14.04 1.51 -1.27
N ILE A 70 -13.50 1.59 -2.49
CA ILE A 70 -12.81 0.46 -3.12
C ILE A 70 -11.55 0.11 -2.31
N ALA A 71 -10.78 1.09 -1.87
CA ALA A 71 -9.59 0.85 -1.04
C ALA A 71 -9.94 0.18 0.30
N ALA A 72 -11.03 0.60 0.95
CA ALA A 72 -11.50 -0.01 2.19
C ALA A 72 -12.01 -1.44 1.98
N CYS A 73 -12.66 -1.72 0.84
CA CYS A 73 -13.05 -3.08 0.47
C CYS A 73 -11.83 -4.00 0.25
N GLU A 74 -10.81 -3.51 -0.47
CA GLU A 74 -9.55 -4.24 -0.67
C GLU A 74 -8.81 -4.48 0.66
N GLN A 75 -8.79 -3.48 1.55
CA GLN A 75 -8.22 -3.62 2.89
C GLN A 75 -8.95 -4.69 3.69
N ARG A 76 -10.29 -4.68 3.68
CA ARG A 76 -11.11 -5.69 4.37
C ARG A 76 -10.79 -7.10 3.90
N ASP A 77 -10.62 -7.29 2.59
CA ASP A 77 -10.24 -8.59 2.05
C ASP A 77 -8.83 -9.01 2.46
N PHE A 78 -7.88 -8.07 2.47
CA PHE A 78 -6.54 -8.33 3.00
C PHE A 78 -6.58 -8.71 4.49
N GLU A 79 -7.32 -7.97 5.32
CA GLU A 79 -7.48 -8.26 6.75
C GLU A 79 -8.01 -9.68 6.98
N ARG A 80 -9.05 -10.08 6.23
CA ARG A 80 -9.60 -11.45 6.25
C ARG A 80 -8.55 -12.50 5.87
N LEU A 81 -7.86 -12.30 4.73
CA LEU A 81 -6.83 -13.24 4.29
C LEU A 81 -5.63 -13.28 5.24
N ASN A 82 -5.28 -12.17 5.89
CA ASN A 82 -4.20 -12.14 6.85
C ASN A 82 -4.56 -12.93 8.12
N SER A 83 -5.82 -12.88 8.56
CA SER A 83 -6.32 -13.78 9.60
C SER A 83 -6.26 -15.25 9.17
N GLU A 84 -6.66 -15.57 7.94
CA GLU A 84 -6.58 -16.92 7.39
C GLU A 84 -5.14 -17.43 7.31
N LEU A 85 -4.21 -16.60 6.83
CA LEU A 85 -2.78 -16.88 6.81
C LEU A 85 -2.25 -17.20 8.20
N ASN A 86 -2.61 -16.41 9.22
CA ASN A 86 -2.16 -16.65 10.60
C ASN A 86 -2.66 -17.99 11.14
N LEU A 87 -3.90 -18.38 10.81
CA LEU A 87 -4.45 -19.68 11.18
C LEU A 87 -3.71 -20.82 10.48
N THR A 88 -3.49 -20.73 9.17
CA THR A 88 -2.78 -21.74 8.39
C THR A 88 -1.31 -21.87 8.83
N TYR A 89 -0.63 -20.74 9.06
CA TYR A 89 0.73 -20.71 9.61
C TYR A 89 0.80 -21.39 10.97
N SER A 90 -0.13 -21.07 11.88
CA SER A 90 -0.14 -21.67 13.24
C SER A 90 -0.35 -23.17 13.21
N LYS A 91 -1.20 -23.67 12.31
CA LYS A 91 -1.41 -25.12 12.10
C LYS A 91 -0.12 -25.81 11.63
N LEU A 92 0.55 -25.23 10.63
CA LEU A 92 1.77 -25.81 10.08
C LEU A 92 2.92 -25.73 11.09
N LEU A 93 3.07 -24.61 11.79
CA LEU A 93 4.07 -24.47 12.84
C LEU A 93 3.90 -25.53 13.93
N LYS A 94 2.67 -25.85 14.32
CA LYS A 94 2.38 -26.92 15.27
C LYS A 94 2.81 -28.29 14.74
N LYS A 95 2.46 -28.62 13.48
CA LYS A 95 2.89 -29.87 12.83
C LYS A 95 4.42 -29.96 12.75
N THR A 96 5.10 -28.87 12.36
CA THR A 96 6.56 -28.79 12.30
C THR A 96 7.20 -29.07 13.67
N LYS A 97 6.65 -28.50 14.75
CA LYS A 97 7.12 -28.74 16.12
C LYS A 97 6.97 -30.20 16.54
N GLU A 98 5.82 -30.80 16.25
CA GLU A 98 5.55 -32.21 16.56
C GLU A 98 6.54 -33.12 15.82
N THR A 99 6.81 -32.87 14.54
CA THR A 99 7.82 -33.62 13.78
C THR A 99 9.24 -33.39 14.33
N ASP A 100 9.59 -32.17 14.68
CA ASP A 100 10.90 -31.84 15.25
C ASP A 100 11.14 -32.56 16.59
N GLU A 101 10.11 -32.70 17.43
CA GLU A 101 10.19 -33.45 18.69
C GLU A 101 10.49 -34.94 18.45
N GLU A 102 9.87 -35.55 17.44
CA GLU A 102 10.11 -36.95 17.05
C GLU A 102 11.53 -37.14 16.49
N LEU A 103 11.98 -36.23 15.63
CA LEU A 103 13.29 -36.33 14.94
C LEU A 103 14.47 -35.94 15.83
N LYS A 104 14.26 -35.14 16.87
CA LYS A 104 15.30 -34.74 17.82
C LYS A 104 16.02 -35.93 18.46
N ALA A 105 15.30 -37.04 18.67
CA ALA A 105 15.89 -38.27 19.22
C ALA A 105 16.93 -38.91 18.28
N SER A 106 16.83 -38.65 16.98
CA SER A 106 17.72 -39.17 15.93
C SER A 106 18.91 -38.26 15.63
N GLY A 107 18.97 -37.06 16.22
CA GLY A 107 20.01 -36.07 15.95
C GLY A 107 19.85 -35.35 14.60
N ASP A 108 18.68 -35.46 13.97
CA ASP A 108 18.37 -34.75 12.72
C ASP A 108 18.21 -33.23 12.95
N PRO A 109 18.42 -32.41 11.90
CA PRO A 109 18.16 -30.97 11.97
C PRO A 109 16.69 -30.65 12.27
N LEU A 110 16.45 -29.59 13.05
CA LEU A 110 15.11 -29.10 13.39
C LEU A 110 14.62 -28.10 12.33
N ALA A 111 13.38 -28.26 11.86
CA ALA A 111 12.80 -27.44 10.81
C ALA A 111 12.11 -26.16 11.34
N GLU A 112 11.70 -26.11 12.62
CA GLU A 112 10.99 -24.96 13.20
C GLU A 112 11.72 -23.62 12.97
N PRO A 113 13.03 -23.48 13.28
CA PRO A 113 13.71 -22.19 13.17
C PRO A 113 13.72 -21.66 11.73
N ASP A 114 13.92 -22.55 10.75
CA ASP A 114 13.92 -22.21 9.34
C ASP A 114 12.52 -21.86 8.84
N PHE A 115 11.48 -22.55 9.33
CA PHE A 115 10.09 -22.24 8.97
C PHE A 115 9.66 -20.86 9.48
N ILE A 116 10.01 -20.51 10.72
CA ILE A 116 9.75 -19.18 11.30
C ILE A 116 10.49 -18.11 10.48
N SER A 117 11.79 -18.32 10.23
CA SER A 117 12.63 -17.39 9.45
C SER A 117 12.08 -17.18 8.03
N ALA A 118 11.63 -18.25 7.38
CA ALA A 118 11.01 -18.18 6.05
C ALA A 118 9.74 -17.34 6.05
N GLN A 119 8.89 -17.47 7.08
CA GLN A 119 7.68 -16.66 7.21
C GLN A 119 7.99 -15.18 7.44
N ASP A 120 8.95 -14.86 8.32
CA ASP A 120 9.37 -13.48 8.59
C ASP A 120 9.94 -12.80 7.33
N ASN A 121 10.76 -13.51 6.57
CA ASN A 121 11.32 -13.00 5.32
C ASN A 121 10.25 -12.85 4.23
N TRP A 122 9.26 -13.74 4.20
CA TRP A 122 8.12 -13.60 3.31
C TRP A 122 7.29 -12.34 3.62
N ILE A 123 7.07 -12.00 4.90
CA ILE A 123 6.37 -10.77 5.30
C ILE A 123 7.14 -9.54 4.79
N LYS A 124 8.46 -9.51 4.99
CA LYS A 124 9.32 -8.41 4.49
C LYS A 124 9.22 -8.29 2.97
N TYR A 125 9.29 -9.41 2.25
CA TYR A 125 9.14 -9.43 0.80
C TYR A 125 7.80 -8.84 0.37
N ARG A 126 6.68 -9.33 0.93
CA ARG A 126 5.33 -8.86 0.60
C ARG A 126 5.23 -7.34 0.78
N ASP A 127 5.60 -6.87 1.97
CA ASP A 127 5.45 -5.47 2.33
C ASP A 127 6.31 -4.57 1.42
N SER A 128 7.61 -4.90 1.26
CA SER A 128 8.52 -4.13 0.41
C SER A 128 8.11 -4.14 -1.07
N TYR A 129 7.67 -5.29 -1.57
CA TYR A 129 7.19 -5.42 -2.94
C TYR A 129 5.95 -4.54 -3.17
N CYS A 130 4.96 -4.60 -2.27
CA CYS A 130 3.74 -3.81 -2.43
C CYS A 130 3.99 -2.31 -2.28
N TYR A 131 4.88 -1.87 -1.40
CA TYR A 131 5.30 -0.46 -1.35
C TYR A 131 6.00 -0.03 -2.65
N ALA A 132 6.94 -0.82 -3.16
CA ALA A 132 7.64 -0.51 -4.40
C ALA A 132 6.67 -0.38 -5.58
N TYR A 133 5.74 -1.34 -5.70
CA TYR A 133 4.72 -1.35 -6.75
C TYR A 133 3.90 -0.05 -6.77
N VAL A 134 3.42 0.39 -5.61
CA VAL A 134 2.49 1.53 -5.56
C VAL A 134 3.20 2.90 -5.53
N TYR A 135 4.45 2.97 -5.08
CA TYR A 135 5.24 4.19 -5.17
C TYR A 135 5.77 4.45 -6.58
N ALA A 136 5.98 3.40 -7.38
CA ALA A 136 6.29 3.55 -8.81
C ALA A 136 5.16 4.24 -9.60
N MET A 137 3.93 4.27 -9.07
CA MET A 137 2.78 4.94 -9.70
C MET A 137 2.80 6.46 -9.56
N GLY A 138 3.70 7.04 -8.75
CA GLY A 138 3.66 8.45 -8.41
C GLY A 138 2.42 8.80 -7.58
N GLU A 139 2.16 10.10 -7.39
CA GLU A 139 1.03 10.58 -6.59
C GLU A 139 -0.32 10.22 -7.26
N ALA A 140 -1.07 9.29 -6.66
CA ALA A 140 -2.31 8.80 -7.23
C ALA A 140 -3.32 8.43 -6.13
N SER A 141 -4.58 8.83 -6.31
CA SER A 141 -5.65 8.51 -5.36
C SER A 141 -5.99 7.02 -5.30
N ALA A 142 -5.70 6.29 -6.38
CA ALA A 142 -5.88 4.85 -6.47
C ALA A 142 -4.78 4.03 -5.76
N ARG A 143 -3.73 4.67 -5.23
CA ARG A 143 -2.57 3.98 -4.65
C ARG A 143 -2.96 2.96 -3.57
N TYR A 144 -3.91 3.31 -2.70
CA TYR A 144 -4.36 2.42 -1.64
C TYR A 144 -5.12 1.20 -2.16
N ILE A 145 -5.91 1.35 -3.23
CA ILE A 145 -6.58 0.23 -3.89
C ILE A 145 -5.54 -0.80 -4.33
N TYR A 146 -4.51 -0.33 -5.04
CA TYR A 146 -3.45 -1.18 -5.56
C TYR A 146 -2.55 -1.76 -4.46
N PHE A 147 -2.32 -1.02 -3.37
CA PHE A 147 -1.52 -1.52 -2.25
C PHE A 147 -2.23 -2.69 -1.58
N TRP A 148 -3.50 -2.51 -1.21
CA TRP A 148 -4.27 -3.55 -0.56
C TRP A 148 -4.53 -4.75 -1.48
N GLY A 149 -4.77 -4.50 -2.77
CA GLY A 149 -4.87 -5.57 -3.77
C GLY A 149 -3.58 -6.39 -3.89
N CYS A 150 -2.41 -5.74 -3.88
CA CYS A 150 -1.12 -6.42 -3.86
C CYS A 150 -0.93 -7.28 -2.60
N MET A 151 -1.18 -6.69 -1.42
CA MET A 151 -1.06 -7.37 -0.14
C MET A 151 -1.99 -8.60 -0.07
N LYS A 152 -3.24 -8.45 -0.54
CA LYS A 152 -4.23 -9.51 -0.68
C LYS A 152 -3.74 -10.64 -1.58
N GLY A 153 -3.28 -10.33 -2.79
CA GLY A 153 -2.85 -11.31 -3.77
C GLY A 153 -1.67 -12.16 -3.29
N ILE A 154 -0.60 -11.51 -2.81
CA ILE A 154 0.59 -12.22 -2.29
C ILE A 154 0.23 -13.07 -1.06
N THR A 155 -0.64 -12.58 -0.18
CA THR A 155 -1.12 -13.32 1.01
C THR A 155 -1.91 -14.57 0.60
N GLN A 156 -2.78 -14.46 -0.40
CA GLN A 156 -3.54 -15.61 -0.91
C GLN A 156 -2.61 -16.72 -1.45
N ASP A 157 -1.56 -16.35 -2.17
CA ASP A 157 -0.62 -17.33 -2.70
C ASP A 157 0.22 -17.98 -1.60
N ARG A 158 0.54 -17.25 -0.53
CA ARG A 158 1.20 -17.84 0.64
C ARG A 158 0.33 -18.85 1.36
N ILE A 159 -0.97 -18.57 1.54
CA ILE A 159 -1.90 -19.55 2.11
C ILE A 159 -1.84 -20.86 1.33
N LYS A 160 -1.95 -20.81 0.00
CA LYS A 160 -1.86 -22.00 -0.86
C LYS A 160 -0.52 -22.74 -0.72
N GLN A 161 0.59 -22.01 -0.55
CA GLN A 161 1.90 -22.64 -0.32
C GLN A 161 1.96 -23.38 1.01
N LEU A 162 1.41 -22.79 2.08
CA LEU A 162 1.39 -23.40 3.41
C LEU A 162 0.42 -24.59 3.46
N GLU A 163 -0.73 -24.52 2.79
CA GLU A 163 -1.67 -25.63 2.68
C GLU A 163 -1.03 -26.82 1.96
N LYS A 164 -0.33 -26.59 0.85
CA LYS A 164 0.42 -27.66 0.15
C LYS A 164 1.48 -28.33 1.04
N PHE A 165 2.08 -27.59 1.97
CA PHE A 165 3.03 -28.16 2.94
C PHE A 165 2.29 -28.89 4.07
N LEU A 166 1.12 -28.42 4.50
CA LEU A 166 0.29 -29.16 5.45
C LEU A 166 -0.17 -30.52 4.92
N ASP A 167 -0.50 -30.59 3.64
CA ASP A 167 -0.99 -31.79 2.96
C ASP A 167 0.12 -32.76 2.51
N ALA A 168 1.39 -32.34 2.62
CA ALA A 168 2.57 -33.17 2.38
C ALA A 168 2.88 -34.07 3.58
#